data_AF-A0A8J2IWX5-F1
#
_entry.id   AF-A0A8J2IWX5-F1
#
_cell.length_a   1.000
_cell.length_b   1.000
_cell.length_c   1.000
_cell.angle_alpha   90.00
_cell.angle_beta   90.00
_cell.angle_gamma   90.00
#
_symmetry.space_group_name_H-M   'P 1'
#
loop_
_entity.id
_entity.type
_entity.pdbx_description
1 polymer ?
#
loop_
_entity_poly.entity_id
_entity_poly.type
_entity_poly.pdbx_seq_one_letter_code
_entity_poly.pdbx_strand_id
1 'polypeptide(L)' 'PANQYSQRLVERANIINLVVANAPPGASYAIVVNGWHTSRTEPRNHCTVDYLDAHNRPMFRDHIV' A
#
# COMPACT_ATOMS: atom_id res chain seq x y z
N PRO A 1 3.87 4.23 10.95
CA PRO A 1 3.17 5.11 11.92
C PRO A 1 2.03 5.87 11.25
N ALA A 2 1.01 6.30 12.00
CA ALA A 2 0.02 7.24 11.47
C ALA A 2 0.73 8.50 10.94
N ASN A 3 0.31 9.00 9.77
CA ASN A 3 0.86 10.20 9.12
C ASN A 3 2.34 10.15 8.72
N GLN A 4 2.93 8.95 8.58
CA GLN A 4 4.34 8.75 8.19
C GLN A 4 4.75 9.50 6.91
N TYR A 5 3.83 9.69 5.97
CA TYR A 5 4.10 10.37 4.69
C TYR A 5 3.53 11.78 4.59
N SER A 6 3.06 12.37 5.69
CA SER A 6 2.43 13.71 5.69
C SER A 6 3.35 14.81 5.16
N GLN A 7 4.65 14.72 5.42
CA GLN A 7 5.67 15.67 4.96
C GLN A 7 6.48 15.17 3.75
N ARG A 8 6.18 13.95 3.25
CA ARG A 8 6.91 13.31 2.14
C ARG A 8 5.99 13.11 0.94
N LEU A 9 5.55 14.22 0.36
CA LEU A 9 4.49 14.23 -0.67
C LEU A 9 4.85 13.40 -1.91
N VAL A 10 6.10 13.44 -2.36
CA VAL A 10 6.57 12.65 -3.51
C VAL A 10 6.52 11.16 -3.21
N GLU A 11 7.03 10.74 -2.04
CA GLU A 11 7.00 9.34 -1.61
C GLU A 11 5.55 8.85 -1.45
N ARG A 12 4.67 9.68 -0.89
CA ARG A 12 3.23 9.40 -0.79
C ARG A 12 2.61 9.19 -2.17
N ALA A 13 2.89 10.05 -3.13
CA ALA A 13 2.34 9.94 -4.48
C ALA A 13 2.83 8.67 -5.19
N ASN A 14 4.11 8.31 -5.02
CA ASN A 14 4.66 7.08 -5.57
C ASN A 14 3.98 5.83 -4.99
N ILE A 15 3.78 5.78 -3.67
CA ILE A 15 3.06 4.67 -3.03
C ILE A 15 1.63 4.60 -3.56
N ILE A 16 0.91 5.72 -3.65
CA ILE A 16 -0.46 5.75 -4.18
C ILE A 16 -0.49 5.20 -5.61
N ASN A 17 0.41 5.66 -6.49
CA ASN A 17 0.45 5.21 -7.88
C ASN A 17 0.71 3.69 -7.98
N LEU A 18 1.64 3.16 -7.16
CA LEU A 18 1.92 1.72 -7.13
C LEU A 18 0.74 0.91 -6.59
N VAL A 19 0.08 1.38 -5.54
CA VAL A 19 -1.12 0.75 -4.98
C VAL A 19 -2.26 0.72 -5.99
N VAL A 20 -2.49 1.82 -6.71
CA VAL A 20 -3.54 1.88 -7.74
C VAL A 20 -3.19 0.96 -8.92
N ALA A 21 -1.92 0.89 -9.33
CA ALA A 21 -1.49 0.04 -10.43
C ALA A 21 -1.62 -1.47 -10.12
N ASN A 22 -1.48 -1.86 -8.85
CA ASN A 22 -1.60 -3.25 -8.41
C ASN A 22 -3.00 -3.59 -7.86
N ALA A 23 -3.95 -2.66 -7.92
CA ALA A 23 -5.29 -2.88 -7.40
C ALA A 23 -6.02 -3.96 -8.21
N PRO A 24 -6.55 -5.01 -7.56
CA PRO A 24 -7.32 -6.03 -8.25
C PRO A 24 -8.67 -5.46 -8.71
N PRO A 25 -9.26 -6.00 -9.81
CA PRO A 25 -10.59 -5.60 -10.25
C PRO A 25 -11.62 -5.72 -9.13
N GLY A 26 -12.40 -4.65 -8.91
CA GLY A 26 -13.42 -4.58 -7.86
C GLY A 26 -12.92 -3.98 -6.53
N ALA A 27 -11.62 -3.76 -6.36
CA ALA A 27 -11.12 -2.99 -5.23
C ALA A 27 -11.58 -1.53 -5.32
N SER A 28 -12.13 -1.02 -4.22
CA SER A 28 -12.58 0.37 -4.07
C SER A 28 -11.73 1.15 -3.07
N TYR A 29 -11.13 0.45 -2.10
CA TYR A 29 -10.26 1.03 -1.10
C TYR A 29 -8.99 0.23 -0.93
N ALA A 30 -7.95 0.88 -0.41
CA ALA A 30 -6.69 0.26 -0.04
C ALA A 30 -6.21 0.81 1.31
N ILE A 31 -5.75 -0.08 2.18
CA ILE A 31 -5.17 0.26 3.48
C ILE A 31 -3.73 -0.21 3.48
N VAL A 32 -2.78 0.73 3.59
CA VAL A 32 -1.37 0.39 3.80
C VAL A 32 -1.21 -0.08 5.25
N VAL A 33 -1.09 -1.38 5.44
CA VAL A 33 -0.97 -2.04 6.75
C VAL A 33 0.41 -1.78 7.35
N ASN A 34 1.44 -1.90 6.51
CA ASN A 34 2.81 -1.60 6.87
C ASN A 34 3.42 -0.73 5.77
N GLY A 35 3.91 0.47 6.12
CA GLY A 35 4.47 1.40 5.15
C GLY A 35 5.75 0.89 4.48
N TRP A 36 6.29 1.64 3.52
CA TRP A 36 7.63 1.45 2.97
C TRP A 36 8.65 1.20 4.07
N HIS A 37 9.27 0.02 3.99
CA HIS A 37 10.37 -0.41 4.84
C HIS A 37 11.22 -1.42 4.08
N THR A 38 12.38 -1.75 4.62
CA THR A 38 13.26 -2.83 4.15
C THR A 38 13.35 -3.90 5.21
N SER A 39 13.56 -5.15 4.82
CA SER A 39 13.82 -6.26 5.73
C SER A 39 15.12 -6.96 5.35
N ARG A 40 15.63 -7.84 6.23
CA ARG A 40 16.85 -8.61 5.94
C ARG A 40 16.68 -9.52 4.72
N THR A 41 15.46 -10.00 4.48
CA THR A 41 15.11 -10.91 3.38
C THR A 41 14.64 -10.17 2.12
N GLU A 42 14.08 -8.98 2.25
CA GLU A 42 13.72 -8.10 1.13
C GLU A 42 14.37 -6.71 1.35
N PRO A 43 15.58 -6.50 0.80
CA PRO A 43 16.33 -5.26 0.98
C PRO A 43 15.76 -4.09 0.17
N ARG A 44 14.87 -4.36 -0.80
CA ARG A 44 14.15 -3.30 -1.52
C ARG A 44 13.05 -2.72 -0.62
N ASN A 45 12.73 -1.44 -0.81
CA ASN A 45 11.62 -0.82 -0.11
C ASN A 45 10.32 -1.50 -0.51
N HIS A 46 9.51 -1.87 0.47
CA HIS A 46 8.24 -2.55 0.23
C HIS A 46 7.18 -2.19 1.28
N CYS A 47 5.90 -2.37 0.93
CA CYS A 47 4.75 -2.24 1.83
C CYS A 47 3.83 -3.44 1.70
N THR A 48 3.00 -3.60 2.72
CA THR A 48 1.85 -4.50 2.69
C THR A 48 0.58 -3.69 2.63
N VAL A 49 -0.32 -4.07 1.72
CA VAL A 49 -1.55 -3.34 1.44
C VAL A 49 -2.73 -4.30 1.45
N ASP A 50 -3.81 -3.91 2.13
CA ASP A 50 -5.09 -4.60 2.09
C ASP A 50 -6.03 -3.86 1.15
N TYR A 51 -6.51 -4.54 0.11
CA TYR A 51 -7.55 -4.04 -0.77
C TYR A 51 -8.93 -4.44 -0.25
N LEU A 52 -9.88 -3.51 -0.34
CA LEU A 52 -11.26 -3.71 0.10
C LEU A 52 -12.25 -3.37 -1.01
N ASP A 53 -13.40 -4.04 -1.00
CA ASP A 53 -14.50 -3.75 -1.92
C ASP A 53 -15.27 -2.47 -1.53
N ALA A 54 -16.27 -2.10 -2.34
CA ALA A 54 -17.12 -0.93 -2.08
C ALA A 54 -17.88 -0.97 -0.73
N HIS A 55 -18.02 -2.16 -0.12
CA HIS A 55 -18.67 -2.38 1.16
C HIS A 55 -17.66 -2.49 2.31
N ASN A 56 -16.40 -2.09 2.06
CA ASN A 56 -15.31 -2.14 3.01
C ASN A 56 -14.98 -3.57 3.50
N ARG A 57 -15.25 -4.58 2.66
CA ARG A 57 -14.92 -5.98 2.95
C ARG A 57 -13.52 -6.31 2.42
N PRO A 58 -12.65 -6.98 3.20
CA PRO A 58 -11.33 -7.38 2.74
C PRO A 58 -11.43 -8.28 1.51
N MET A 59 -10.65 -7.97 0.48
CA MET A 59 -10.59 -8.75 -0.75
C MET A 59 -9.27 -9.50 -0.86
N PHE A 60 -8.16 -8.77 -0.79
CA PHE A 60 -6.84 -9.28 -1.07
C PHE A 60 -5.78 -8.50 -0.32
N ARG A 61 -4.74 -9.19 0.13
CA ARG A 61 -3.54 -8.59 0.71
C ARG A 61 -2.39 -8.76 -0.26
N ASP A 62 -1.70 -7.66 -0.55
CA ASP A 62 -0.58 -7.64 -1.46
C ASP A 62 0.71 -7.11 -0.81
N HIS A 63 1.85 -7.53 -1.36
CA HIS A 63 3.18 -7.09 -0.98
C HIS A 63 3.82 -6.37 -2.17
N ILE A 64 3.87 -5.05 -2.09
CA ILE A 64 4.34 -4.18 -3.17
C ILE A 64 5.80 -3.81 -2.90
N VAL A 65 6.66 -3.97 -3.90
CA VAL A 65 8.10 -3.65 -3.89
C VAL A 65 8.43 -2.55 -4.90
#